data_AF-A0A8X6VJ10-F1
#
_entry.id   AF-A0A8X6VJ10-F1
#
_cell.length_a   1.000
_cell.length_b   1.000
_cell.length_c   1.000
_cell.angle_alpha   90.00
_cell.angle_beta   90.00
_cell.angle_gamma   90.00
#
_symmetry.space_group_name_H-M   'P 1'
#
loop_
_entity.id
_entity.type
_entity.pdbx_description
1 polymer ?
#
loop_
_entity_poly.entity_id
_entity_poly.type
_entity_poly.pdbx_seq_one_letter_code
_entity_poly.pdbx_strand_id
1 'polypeptide(L)' 'MLSIYVDAEQKNWDGILPFVTFAYNTTKQETTCFTLFYLLHGREVETTLDTMLKFCPNDFDDNNITKIAARAAKNHDS' A
#
# COMPACT_ATOMS: atom_id res chain seq x y z
N MET A 1 -10.05 15.36 10.30
CA MET A 1 -9.84 14.19 9.42
C MET A 1 -11.05 13.26 9.35
N LEU A 2 -11.82 13.03 10.41
CA LEU A 2 -12.99 12.14 10.31
C LEU A 2 -14.19 12.80 9.59
N SER A 3 -14.46 14.08 9.88
CA SER A 3 -15.62 14.82 9.38
C SER A 3 -15.70 14.99 7.86
N ILE A 4 -14.61 14.75 7.12
CA ILE A 4 -14.61 14.82 5.64
C ILE A 4 -15.21 13.56 4.99
N TYR A 5 -15.35 12.48 5.77
CA TYR A 5 -15.90 11.21 5.30
C TYR A 5 -17.31 10.95 5.85
N VAL A 6 -17.65 11.58 6.97
CA VAL A 6 -18.95 11.43 7.63
C VAL A 6 -20.02 12.22 6.86
N ASP A 7 -21.18 11.60 6.66
CA ASP A 7 -22.32 12.22 5.98
C ASP A 7 -22.87 13.41 6.79
N ALA A 8 -23.60 14.31 6.15
CA ALA A 8 -24.22 15.47 6.78
C ALA A 8 -25.14 15.08 7.96
N GLU A 9 -25.80 13.93 7.86
CA GLU A 9 -26.66 13.38 8.91
C GLU A 9 -25.90 12.62 10.01
N GLN A 10 -24.58 12.45 9.89
CA GLN A 10 -23.71 11.72 10.82
C GLN A 10 -24.19 10.30 11.16
N LYS A 11 -24.69 9.56 10.17
CA LYS A 11 -25.23 8.19 10.37
C LYS A 11 -24.26 7.07 9.99
N ASN A 12 -23.13 7.40 9.37
CA ASN A 12 -22.17 6.43 8.80
C ASN A 12 -20.79 6.46 9.47
N TRP A 13 -20.63 7.23 10.56
CA TRP A 13 -19.33 7.45 11.20
C TRP A 13 -18.71 6.16 11.73
N ASP A 14 -19.55 5.26 12.23
CA ASP A 14 -19.20 3.95 12.78
C ASP A 14 -18.65 3.02 11.69
N GLY A 15 -19.24 3.06 10.50
CA GLY A 15 -18.75 2.31 9.34
C GLY A 15 -17.42 2.84 8.81
N ILE A 16 -17.16 4.14 8.93
CA ILE A 16 -15.93 4.78 8.42
C ILE A 16 -14.76 4.65 9.38
N LEU A 17 -15.04 4.64 10.69
CA LEU A 17 -14.04 4.69 11.73
C LEU A 17 -12.93 3.64 11.58
N PRO A 18 -13.22 2.35 11.28
CA PRO A 18 -12.17 1.35 11.09
C PRO A 18 -11.17 1.70 9.97
N PHE A 19 -11.65 2.31 8.88
CA PHE A 19 -10.80 2.67 7.74
C PHE A 19 -9.87 3.84 8.07
N VAL A 20 -10.40 4.88 8.73
CA VAL A 20 -9.60 6.04 9.13
C VAL A 20 -8.58 5.65 10.20
N THR A 21 -8.98 4.82 11.16
CA THR A 21 -8.06 4.30 12.19
C THR A 21 -6.96 3.47 11.56
N PHE A 22 -7.29 2.59 10.60
CA PHE A 22 -6.28 1.82 9.88
C PHE A 22 -5.31 2.73 9.13
N ALA A 23 -5.81 3.63 8.29
CA ALA A 23 -4.97 4.56 7.52
C ALA A 23 -4.07 5.40 8.42
N TYR A 24 -4.59 5.90 9.55
CA TYR A 24 -3.80 6.68 10.49
C TYR A 24 -2.68 5.87 11.13
N ASN A 25 -2.96 4.62 11.52
CA ASN A 25 -1.98 3.74 12.16
C ASN A 25 -0.86 3.28 11.20
N THR A 26 -1.16 3.19 9.90
CA THR A 26 -0.23 2.67 8.88
C THR A 26 0.45 3.75 8.05
N THR A 27 0.02 5.01 8.15
CA THR A 27 0.69 6.13 7.48
C THR A 27 1.89 6.61 8.30
N LYS A 28 2.98 6.97 7.64
CA LYS A 28 4.13 7.60 8.32
C LYS A 28 3.74 8.98 8.82
N GLN A 29 3.92 9.21 10.11
CA GLN A 29 3.64 10.50 10.71
C GLN A 29 4.86 11.42 10.55
N GLU A 30 4.66 12.64 10.09
CA GLU A 30 5.73 13.62 9.84
C GLU A 30 6.61 13.91 11.06
N THR A 31 6.02 13.93 12.25
CA THR A 31 6.75 14.27 13.48
C THR A 31 7.69 13.17 13.95
N THR A 32 7.29 11.91 13.77
CA THR A 32 8.06 10.75 14.22
C THR A 32 8.84 10.10 13.08
N CYS A 33 8.48 10.40 11.83
CA CYS A 33 8.92 9.74 10.60
C CYS A 33 8.60 8.22 10.53
N PHE A 34 7.82 7.71 11.48
CA PHE A 34 7.42 6.30 11.58
C PHE A 34 5.90 6.14 11.50
N THR A 35 5.45 4.93 11.18
CA THR A 35 4.04 4.58 11.34
C THR A 35 3.73 4.37 12.81
N LEU A 36 2.53 4.76 13.25
CA LEU A 36 2.15 4.61 14.67
C LEU A 36 2.07 3.12 15.06
N PHE A 37 1.65 2.27 14.12
CA PHE A 37 1.63 0.82 14.29
C PHE A 37 3.03 0.25 14.56
N TYR A 38 4.04 0.67 13.78
CA TYR A 38 5.42 0.25 13.98
C TYR A 38 5.93 0.64 15.37
N LEU A 39 5.63 1.86 15.81
CA LEU A 39 6.06 2.33 17.12
C LEU A 39 5.41 1.54 18.28
N LEU A 40 4.16 1.10 18.11
CA LEU A 40 3.43 0.35 19.14
C LEU A 40 3.78 -1.14 19.17
N HIS A 41 3.98 -1.76 18.00
CA HIS A 41 4.13 -3.21 17.87
C HIS A 41 5.54 -3.67 17.51
N GLY A 42 6.44 -2.76 17.15
CA GLY A 42 7.82 -3.08 16.76
C GLY A 42 7.96 -3.80 15.42
N ARG A 43 6.90 -3.87 14.61
CA ARG A 43 6.89 -4.46 13.26
C ARG A 43 6.02 -3.63 12.32
N GLU A 44 6.29 -3.71 11.03
CA GLU A 44 5.43 -3.10 10.01
C GLU A 44 4.08 -3.82 9.93
N VAL A 45 3.07 -3.12 9.42
CA VAL A 45 1.75 -3.72 9.21
C VAL A 45 1.83 -4.72 8.06
N GLU A 46 1.25 -5.91 8.25
CA GLU A 46 1.07 -6.87 7.14
C GLU A 46 -0.36 -6.75 6.64
N THR A 47 -0.54 -6.25 5.43
CA THR A 47 -1.87 -6.14 4.82
C THR A 47 -2.23 -7.44 4.10
N THR A 48 -3.54 -7.63 3.89
CA THR A 48 -4.03 -8.76 3.08
C THR A 48 -3.46 -8.73 1.67
N LEU A 49 -3.25 -7.53 1.12
CA LEU A 49 -2.64 -7.32 -0.19
C LEU A 49 -1.17 -7.74 -0.19
N ASP A 50 -0.39 -7.44 0.85
CA ASP A 50 1.01 -7.90 0.98
C ASP A 50 1.09 -9.44 1.05
N THR A 51 0.10 -10.07 1.69
CA THR A 51 0.02 -11.53 1.83
C THR A 51 -0.46 -12.21 0.55
N MET A 52 -1.36 -11.57 -0.21
CA MET A 52 -1.85 -12.08 -1.50
C MET A 52 -0.82 -11.90 -2.61
N LEU A 53 -0.16 -10.73 -2.65
CA LEU A 53 0.84 -10.37 -3.64
C LEU A 53 2.24 -10.79 -3.20
N LYS A 54 2.42 -11.94 -2.51
CA LYS A 54 3.71 -12.43 -1.98
C LYS A 54 4.86 -12.06 -2.91
N PHE A 55 5.48 -10.93 -2.63
CA PHE A 55 6.47 -10.37 -3.53
C PHE A 55 7.76 -11.08 -3.13
N CYS A 56 8.08 -12.17 -3.82
CA CYS A 56 9.34 -12.85 -3.61
C CYS A 56 10.41 -11.99 -4.26
N PRO A 57 11.33 -11.34 -3.51
CA PRO A 57 12.36 -10.48 -4.09
C PRO A 57 13.37 -11.27 -4.95
N ASN A 58 13.22 -12.59 -5.02
CA ASN A 58 14.11 -13.48 -5.75
C ASN A 58 13.69 -13.67 -7.23
N ASP A 59 12.53 -13.16 -7.65
CA ASP A 59 12.08 -13.21 -9.05
C ASP A 59 12.56 -12.03 -9.90
N PHE A 60 13.41 -11.14 -9.36
CA PHE A 60 14.15 -10.16 -10.15
C PHE A 60 15.30 -10.84 -10.90
N ASP A 61 14.95 -11.76 -11.80
CA ASP A 61 15.84 -12.17 -12.86
C ASP A 61 15.84 -11.00 -13.88
N ASP A 62 16.80 -10.06 -13.73
CA ASP A 62 16.99 -8.88 -14.60
C ASP A 62 16.91 -9.24 -16.11
N ASN A 63 17.28 -10.49 -16.42
CA ASN A 63 17.19 -11.09 -17.73
C ASN A 63 15.77 -11.11 -18.34
N ASN A 64 14.70 -11.15 -17.54
CA ASN A 64 13.32 -11.18 -18.05
C ASN A 64 12.83 -9.79 -18.46
N ILE A 65 13.16 -8.74 -17.70
CA ILE A 65 12.79 -7.35 -18.04
C ILE A 65 13.46 -6.95 -19.37
N THR A 66 14.76 -7.26 -19.53
CA THR A 66 15.50 -6.97 -20.77
C THR A 66 14.95 -7.75 -21.98
N LYS A 67 14.52 -9.01 -21.79
CA LYS A 67 13.91 -9.83 -22.85
C LYS A 67 12.53 -9.31 -23.28
N ILE A 68 11.74 -8.77 -22.35
CA ILE A 68 10.43 -8.17 -22.66
C ILE A 68 10.62 -6.86 -23.44
N ALA A 69 11.54 -6.00 -23.00
CA ALA A 69 11.87 -4.76 -23.70
C ALA A 69 12.42 -5.02 -25.11
N ALA A 70 13.30 -6.03 -25.28
CA ALA A 70 13.87 -6.39 -26.57
C ALA A 70 12.83 -6.99 -27.55
N ARG A 71 11.79 -7.66 -27.05
CA ARG A 71 10.67 -8.16 -27.87
C ARG A 71 9.75 -7.03 -28.34
N ALA A 72 9.50 -6.04 -27.48
CA ALA A 72 8.69 -4.88 -27.84
C ALA A 72 9.37 -4.02 -28.92
N ALA A 73 10.69 -3.83 -28.84
CA ALA A 73 11.44 -3.07 -29.85
C ALA A 73 11.45 -3.73 -31.24
N LYS A 74 11.51 -5.08 -31.30
CA LYS A 74 11.53 -5.81 -32.59
C LYS A 74 10.18 -5.83 -33.33
N ASN A 75 9.07 -5.60 -32.64
CA ASN A 75 7.73 -5.62 -33.25
C ASN A 75 7.31 -4.27 -33.86
N HIS A 76 8.14 -3.23 -33.73
CA HIS A 76 7.86 -1.90 -34.30
C HIS A 76 8.67 -1.63 -35.60
N ASP A 77 9.63 -2.50 -35.95
CA ASP A 77 10.49 -2.37 -37.14
C ASP A 77 10.16 -3.41 -38.24
N SER A 78 8.91 -3.90 -38.32
CA SER A 78 8.40 -4.73 -39.43
C SER A 78 7.10 -4.20 -40.00
#